data_AF-A0A3M1DYN3-F1
#
_entry.id   AF-A0A3M1DYN3-F1
#
_cell.length_a   1.000
_cell.length_b   1.000
_cell.length_c   1.000
_cell.angle_alpha   90.00
_cell.angle_beta   90.00
_cell.angle_gamma   90.00
#
_symmetry.space_group_name_H-M   'P 1'
#
loop_
_entity.id
_entity.type
_entity.pdbx_description
1 polymer ?
#
loop_
_entity_poly.entity_id
_entity_poly.type
_entity_poly.pdbx_seq_one_letter_code
_entity_poly.pdbx_strand_id
1 'polypeptide(L)'
;MRPSETPTGSSSSQARPGEPSRRGFLKATAAVLGASMARVPTAKGFEELALPPGTPASRVVIVRHPKVLDGPKVHRPLLGEMVEAALKALTDAPSIEEAWASLLRSDDVIGIKFNRSGRRLIATSDEMAEALVTSLTQAGWKPQQIVLIEAPEGTAEKLGTLPALSGYRSEETTFASGSDRFAAVLDQI
;
A
#
# COMPACT_ATOMS: atom_id res chain seq x y z
N MET A 1 -8.05 -39.28 -40.97
CA MET A 1 -7.11 -38.13 -41.06
C MET A 1 -7.82 -36.95 -40.44
N ARG A 2 -7.65 -36.80 -39.12
CA ARG A 2 -6.79 -35.80 -38.43
C ARG A 2 -7.40 -34.39 -38.41
N PRO A 3 -7.49 -33.77 -37.22
CA PRO A 3 -8.17 -32.51 -36.98
C PRO A 3 -7.35 -31.33 -37.48
N SER A 4 -8.00 -30.27 -37.93
CA SER A 4 -7.37 -28.96 -38.11
C SER A 4 -7.32 -28.25 -36.76
N GLU A 5 -6.31 -28.59 -35.96
CA GLU A 5 -5.74 -27.65 -35.00
C GLU A 5 -5.02 -26.55 -35.79
N THR A 6 -5.32 -25.28 -35.51
CA THR A 6 -4.25 -24.41 -35.01
C THR A 6 -4.82 -23.20 -34.28
N PRO A 7 -4.47 -23.04 -33.01
CA PRO A 7 -4.68 -21.85 -32.20
C PRO A 7 -3.51 -20.87 -32.39
N THR A 8 -3.58 -19.78 -31.63
CA THR A 8 -2.47 -18.90 -31.15
C THR A 8 -2.45 -17.46 -31.68
N GLY A 9 -3.38 -16.66 -31.15
CA GLY A 9 -3.09 -15.27 -30.84
C GLY A 9 -2.22 -15.20 -29.58
N SER A 10 -0.89 -15.25 -29.74
CA SER A 10 0.07 -14.87 -28.70
C SER A 10 0.36 -13.37 -28.83
N SER A 11 -0.44 -12.53 -28.19
CA SER A 11 -0.03 -11.16 -27.88
C SER A 11 0.83 -11.21 -26.61
N SER A 12 2.07 -11.64 -26.76
CA SER A 12 3.13 -11.36 -25.80
C SER A 12 3.36 -9.84 -25.79
N SER A 13 2.85 -9.16 -24.76
CA SER A 13 3.22 -7.78 -24.49
C SER A 13 4.66 -7.76 -24.00
N GLN A 14 5.61 -7.86 -24.93
CA GLN A 14 6.99 -7.51 -24.68
C GLN A 14 7.06 -6.01 -24.42
N ALA A 15 7.68 -5.62 -23.29
CA ALA A 15 8.04 -4.25 -23.03
C ALA A 15 8.91 -3.73 -24.19
N ARG A 16 8.50 -2.64 -24.82
CA ARG A 16 9.25 -2.04 -25.93
C ARG A 16 10.58 -1.50 -25.40
N PRO A 17 11.72 -1.81 -26.04
CA PRO A 17 12.99 -1.21 -25.65
C PRO A 17 12.92 0.30 -25.88
N GLY A 18 13.01 1.09 -24.80
CA GLY A 18 13.01 2.55 -24.86
C GLY A 18 11.90 3.25 -24.09
N GLU A 19 10.91 2.55 -23.53
CA GLU A 19 9.98 3.21 -22.61
C GLU A 19 10.63 3.42 -21.23
N PRO A 20 10.79 4.66 -20.77
CA PRO A 20 11.41 4.91 -19.47
C PRO A 20 10.50 4.31 -18.39
N SER A 21 11.07 3.41 -17.59
CA SER A 21 10.39 2.95 -16.36
C SER A 21 10.00 4.17 -15.51
N ARG A 22 8.98 4.05 -14.64
CA ARG A 22 8.59 5.15 -13.73
C ARG A 22 9.79 5.73 -12.95
N ARG A 23 10.75 4.86 -12.59
CA ARG A 23 12.04 5.23 -11.97
C ARG A 23 12.99 5.96 -12.94
N GLY A 24 12.99 5.58 -14.21
CA GLY A 24 13.70 6.28 -15.29
C GLY A 24 13.10 7.67 -15.60
N PHE A 25 11.77 7.80 -15.56
CA PHE A 25 11.09 9.10 -15.73
C PHE A 25 11.45 10.08 -14.60
N LEU A 26 11.41 9.63 -13.34
CA LEU A 26 11.82 10.45 -12.18
C LEU A 26 13.30 10.87 -12.24
N LYS A 27 14.18 9.99 -12.72
CA LYS A 27 15.60 10.33 -12.96
C LYS A 27 15.79 11.29 -14.13
N ALA A 28 14.99 11.17 -15.19
CA ALA A 28 15.07 12.03 -16.37
C ALA A 28 14.53 13.44 -16.08
N THR A 29 13.49 13.59 -15.25
CA THR A 29 12.98 14.91 -14.83
C THR A 29 13.99 15.68 -13.97
N ALA A 30 14.86 15.00 -13.22
CA ALA A 30 15.96 15.64 -12.52
C ALA A 30 17.06 16.19 -13.48
N ALA A 31 17.15 15.66 -14.70
CA ALA A 31 18.17 16.04 -15.69
C ALA A 31 17.71 17.11 -16.70
N VAL A 32 16.40 17.33 -16.89
CA VAL A 32 15.87 18.28 -17.90
C VAL A 32 15.83 19.74 -17.40
N LEU A 33 16.07 20.01 -16.12
CA LEU A 33 16.19 21.37 -15.58
C LEU A 33 17.44 22.14 -16.05
N GLY A 34 18.27 21.55 -16.91
CA GLY A 34 19.53 22.14 -17.39
C GLY A 34 19.48 22.96 -18.69
N ALA A 35 18.36 23.05 -19.43
CA ALA A 35 18.41 23.59 -20.80
C ALA A 35 17.21 24.42 -21.29
N SER A 36 16.54 25.20 -20.44
CA SER A 36 15.66 26.28 -20.94
C SER A 36 15.70 27.54 -20.06
N MET A 37 16.40 28.55 -20.57
CA MET A 37 16.44 29.91 -20.05
C MET A 37 15.09 30.61 -20.26
N ALA A 38 14.20 30.56 -19.27
CA ALA A 38 13.18 31.59 -19.04
C ALA A 38 12.61 31.47 -17.61
N ARG A 39 13.04 32.36 -16.72
CA ARG A 39 12.47 32.60 -15.38
C ARG A 39 12.28 31.35 -14.51
N VAL A 40 13.40 30.74 -14.14
CA VAL A 40 13.47 29.82 -13.00
C VAL A 40 13.17 30.64 -11.73
N PRO A 41 12.13 30.34 -10.93
CA PRO A 41 12.08 30.84 -9.57
C PRO A 41 13.36 30.39 -8.90
N THR A 42 14.16 31.33 -8.40
CA THR A 42 15.44 31.10 -7.74
C THR A 42 15.44 29.79 -6.96
N ALA A 43 16.50 29.00 -7.13
CA ALA A 43 16.74 27.66 -6.59
C ALA A 43 16.45 27.41 -5.09
N LYS A 44 16.02 28.43 -4.33
CA LYS A 44 15.53 28.33 -2.96
C LYS A 44 14.33 27.39 -2.78
N GLY A 45 13.53 27.16 -3.82
CA GLY A 45 12.35 26.27 -3.73
C GLY A 45 12.62 24.77 -3.81
N PHE A 46 13.80 24.37 -4.31
CA PHE A 46 14.21 22.95 -4.36
C PHE A 46 15.25 22.59 -3.31
N GLU A 47 15.97 23.57 -2.77
CA GLU A 47 16.83 23.40 -1.58
C GLU A 47 15.99 22.98 -0.36
N GLU A 48 14.73 23.42 -0.31
CA GLU A 48 13.74 23.09 0.74
C GLU A 48 13.20 21.64 0.66
N LEU A 49 13.50 20.90 -0.41
CA LEU A 49 13.21 19.47 -0.55
C LEU A 49 14.39 18.58 -0.12
N ALA A 50 15.54 19.17 0.25
CA ALA A 50 16.65 18.41 0.79
C ALA A 50 16.27 17.88 2.18
N LEU A 51 16.26 16.55 2.32
CA LEU A 51 16.07 15.93 3.63
C LEU A 51 17.17 16.41 4.58
N PRO A 52 16.85 16.67 5.87
CA PRO A 52 17.85 17.05 6.85
C PRO A 52 19.04 16.09 6.84
N PRO A 53 20.28 16.59 7.00
CA PRO A 53 21.46 15.73 7.14
C PRO A 53 21.23 14.69 8.24
N GLY A 54 21.54 13.42 7.95
CA GLY A 54 21.28 12.31 8.87
C GLY A 54 19.90 11.66 8.76
N THR A 55 19.04 12.10 7.82
CA THR A 55 17.80 11.38 7.53
C THR A 55 18.10 9.96 7.04
N PRO A 56 17.57 8.91 7.68
CA PRO A 56 17.79 7.53 7.26
C PRO A 56 17.30 7.31 5.83
N ALA A 57 18.04 6.49 5.07
CA ALA A 57 17.60 6.10 3.73
C ALA A 57 16.29 5.31 3.82
N SER A 58 15.29 5.69 3.03
CA SER A 58 14.05 4.92 2.91
C SER A 58 14.34 3.54 2.32
N ARG A 59 13.72 2.51 2.89
CA ARG A 59 13.81 1.13 2.37
C ARG A 59 12.55 0.77 1.60
N VAL A 60 12.74 0.11 0.45
CA VAL A 60 11.65 -0.42 -0.38
C VAL A 60 11.93 -1.89 -0.67
N VAL A 61 11.00 -2.75 -0.27
CA VAL A 61 11.04 -4.20 -0.54
C VAL A 61 10.03 -4.54 -1.62
N ILE A 62 10.42 -5.42 -2.55
CA ILE A 62 9.51 -5.92 -3.59
C ILE A 62 9.55 -7.45 -3.56
N VAL A 63 8.43 -8.06 -3.17
CA VAL A 63 8.20 -9.51 -3.24
C VAL A 63 7.35 -9.82 -4.47
N ARG A 64 7.70 -10.87 -5.21
CA ARG A 64 6.96 -11.33 -6.39
C ARG A 64 6.81 -12.85 -6.33
N HIS A 65 5.61 -13.33 -6.60
CA HIS A 65 5.37 -14.76 -6.81
C HIS A 65 4.49 -14.96 -8.05
N PRO A 66 4.93 -15.73 -9.07
CA PRO A 66 4.24 -15.82 -10.36
C PRO A 66 2.87 -16.51 -10.28
N LYS A 67 2.59 -17.23 -9.18
CA LYS A 67 1.33 -17.97 -8.98
C LYS A 67 0.42 -17.35 -7.92
N VAL A 68 0.74 -16.14 -7.41
CA VAL A 68 -0.14 -15.49 -6.41
C VAL A 68 -1.47 -15.05 -7.02
N LEU A 69 -1.49 -14.80 -8.33
CA LEU A 69 -2.70 -14.51 -9.10
C LEU A 69 -2.92 -15.59 -10.15
N ASP A 70 -4.18 -16.00 -10.29
CA ASP A 70 -4.71 -16.79 -11.40
C ASP A 70 -5.91 -16.04 -11.99
N GLY A 71 -5.65 -15.23 -13.03
CA GLY A 71 -6.60 -14.24 -13.51
C GLY A 71 -7.03 -13.28 -12.39
N PRO A 72 -8.33 -13.15 -12.07
CA PRO A 72 -8.80 -12.30 -10.98
C PRO A 72 -8.71 -12.97 -9.60
N LYS A 73 -8.35 -14.27 -9.53
CA LYS A 73 -8.33 -15.02 -8.27
C LYS A 73 -6.99 -14.85 -7.57
N VAL A 74 -7.05 -14.60 -6.27
CA VAL A 74 -5.88 -14.49 -5.39
C VAL A 74 -5.65 -15.82 -4.67
N HIS A 75 -4.43 -16.33 -4.74
CA HIS A 75 -4.02 -17.52 -3.99
C HIS A 75 -3.66 -17.14 -2.54
N ARG A 76 -4.65 -17.22 -1.63
CA ARG A 76 -4.56 -16.74 -0.24
C ARG A 76 -3.31 -17.21 0.55
N PRO A 77 -2.94 -18.51 0.61
CA PRO A 77 -1.74 -18.94 1.33
C PRO A 77 -0.46 -18.25 0.85
N LEU A 78 -0.21 -18.28 -0.47
CA LEU A 78 0.92 -17.59 -1.10
C LEU A 78 0.90 -16.08 -0.84
N LEU A 79 -0.27 -15.44 -0.80
CA LEU A 79 -0.35 -14.02 -0.44
C LEU A 79 0.12 -13.79 1.00
N GLY A 80 -0.29 -14.64 1.95
CA GLY A 80 0.18 -14.60 3.33
C GLY A 80 1.71 -14.76 3.43
N GLU A 81 2.27 -15.76 2.75
CA GLU A 81 3.72 -15.98 2.68
C GLU A 81 4.46 -14.77 2.08
N MET A 82 3.88 -14.13 1.06
CA MET A 82 4.45 -12.91 0.46
C MET A 82 4.42 -11.72 1.41
N VAL A 83 3.35 -11.55 2.20
CA VAL A 83 3.24 -10.49 3.23
C VAL A 83 4.28 -10.71 4.32
N GLU A 84 4.41 -11.95 4.82
CA GLU A 84 5.43 -12.29 5.81
C GLU A 84 6.84 -12.01 5.28
N ALA A 85 7.16 -12.50 4.09
CA ALA A 85 8.47 -12.28 3.46
C ALA A 85 8.77 -10.79 3.26
N ALA A 86 7.76 -9.99 2.88
CA ALA A 86 7.90 -8.56 2.70
C ALA A 86 8.20 -7.84 4.02
N LEU A 87 7.48 -8.19 5.10
CA LEU A 87 7.65 -7.57 6.41
C LEU A 87 9.01 -7.91 7.01
N LYS A 88 9.40 -9.19 7.02
CA LYS A 88 10.71 -9.62 7.53
C LYS A 88 11.88 -8.94 6.81
N ALA A 89 11.79 -8.84 5.47
CA ALA A 89 12.81 -8.14 4.69
C ALA A 89 12.77 -6.62 4.88
N LEU A 90 11.60 -6.04 5.18
CA LEU A 90 11.48 -4.61 5.43
C LEU A 90 12.12 -4.21 6.76
N THR A 91 11.90 -5.02 7.79
CA THR A 91 12.31 -4.73 9.18
C THR A 91 13.60 -5.40 9.61
N ASP A 92 14.20 -6.26 8.77
CA ASP A 92 15.32 -7.16 9.13
C ASP A 92 14.99 -8.10 10.31
N ALA A 93 13.70 -8.39 10.54
CA ALA A 93 13.26 -9.24 11.64
C ALA A 93 13.29 -10.74 11.27
N PRO A 94 13.64 -11.63 12.22
CA PRO A 94 13.68 -13.07 12.00
C PRO A 94 12.28 -13.72 11.94
N SER A 95 11.25 -13.05 12.48
CA SER A 95 9.88 -13.54 12.60
C SER A 95 8.85 -12.46 12.26
N ILE A 96 7.60 -12.86 12.06
CA ILE A 96 6.50 -11.92 11.76
C ILE A 96 6.08 -11.13 13.00
N GLU A 97 6.16 -11.75 14.16
CA GLU A 97 5.93 -11.17 15.48
C GLU A 97 6.90 -10.01 15.73
N GLU A 98 8.20 -10.25 15.56
CA GLU A 98 9.24 -9.23 15.72
C GLU A 98 9.13 -8.14 14.65
N ALA A 99 8.74 -8.50 13.42
CA ALA A 99 8.51 -7.51 12.36
C ALA A 99 7.40 -6.53 12.73
N TRP A 100 6.23 -7.01 13.14
CA TRP A 100 5.14 -6.13 13.54
C TRP A 100 5.45 -5.35 14.82
N ALA A 101 6.07 -5.98 15.82
CA ALA A 101 6.47 -5.31 17.06
C ALA A 101 7.51 -4.19 16.86
N SER A 102 8.28 -4.24 15.76
CA SER A 102 9.18 -3.15 15.38
C SER A 102 8.47 -1.93 14.79
N LEU A 103 7.23 -2.10 14.31
CA LEU A 103 6.44 -1.06 13.62
C LEU A 103 5.31 -0.51 14.48
N LEU A 104 4.73 -1.34 15.35
CA LEU A 104 3.52 -1.07 16.12
C LEU A 104 3.73 -1.48 17.57
N ARG A 105 3.04 -0.80 18.49
CA ARG A 105 2.98 -1.18 19.90
C ARG A 105 1.86 -2.19 20.13
N SER A 106 2.03 -3.05 21.13
CA SER A 106 1.04 -4.09 21.45
C SER A 106 -0.31 -3.55 21.94
N ASP A 107 -0.34 -2.32 22.45
CA ASP A 107 -1.53 -1.60 22.91
C ASP A 107 -2.19 -0.71 21.84
N ASP A 108 -1.62 -0.63 20.63
CA ASP A 108 -2.18 0.17 19.54
C ASP A 108 -3.55 -0.37 19.09
N VAL A 109 -4.40 0.55 18.63
CA VAL A 109 -5.55 0.25 17.78
C VAL A 109 -5.17 0.59 16.33
N ILE A 110 -5.25 -0.40 15.45
CA ILE A 110 -4.66 -0.38 14.11
C ILE A 110 -5.74 -0.06 13.08
N GLY A 111 -5.63 1.11 12.45
CA GLY A 111 -6.45 1.47 11.28
C GLY A 111 -5.85 0.95 9.97
N ILE A 112 -6.56 0.09 9.25
CA ILE A 112 -6.18 -0.38 7.91
C ILE A 112 -7.06 0.31 6.86
N LYS A 113 -6.47 1.21 6.08
CA LYS A 113 -7.17 1.97 5.03
C LYS A 113 -7.31 1.18 3.73
N PHE A 114 -8.55 0.94 3.32
CA PHE A 114 -8.84 0.33 2.02
C PHE A 114 -8.86 1.40 0.94
N ASN A 115 -8.19 1.13 -0.18
CA ASN A 115 -8.32 1.95 -1.36
C ASN A 115 -9.59 1.56 -2.13
N ARG A 116 -10.52 2.51 -2.29
CA ARG A 116 -11.73 2.33 -3.11
C ARG A 116 -11.64 2.97 -4.50
N SER A 117 -10.55 3.68 -4.78
CA SER A 117 -10.33 4.29 -6.10
C SER A 117 -10.22 3.19 -7.15
N GLY A 118 -10.94 3.33 -8.27
CA GLY A 118 -10.92 2.31 -9.33
C GLY A 118 -11.40 0.94 -8.85
N ARG A 119 -12.40 0.90 -7.95
CA ARG A 119 -12.86 -0.29 -7.20
C ARG A 119 -13.00 -1.58 -8.00
N ARG A 120 -13.34 -1.48 -9.29
CA ARG A 120 -13.51 -2.65 -10.18
C ARG A 120 -12.20 -3.32 -10.61
N LEU A 121 -11.07 -2.61 -10.51
CA LEU A 121 -9.79 -3.03 -11.10
C LEU A 121 -8.62 -3.06 -10.09
N ILE A 122 -8.57 -2.10 -9.16
CA ILE A 122 -7.40 -1.87 -8.30
C ILE A 122 -7.75 -1.61 -6.82
N ALA A 123 -8.93 -2.02 -6.38
CA ALA A 123 -9.27 -1.99 -4.95
C ALA A 123 -8.34 -2.90 -4.15
N THR A 124 -8.14 -2.54 -2.88
CA THR A 124 -7.66 -3.50 -1.88
C THR A 124 -8.68 -4.65 -1.80
N SER A 125 -8.23 -5.89 -2.02
CA SER A 125 -9.12 -7.06 -2.03
C SER A 125 -9.39 -7.59 -0.63
N ASP A 126 -10.45 -8.38 -0.47
CA ASP A 126 -10.77 -9.06 0.79
C ASP A 126 -9.67 -10.07 1.18
N GLU A 127 -8.98 -10.68 0.22
CA GLU A 127 -7.85 -11.57 0.49
C GLU A 127 -6.66 -10.83 1.13
N MET A 128 -6.43 -9.58 0.73
CA MET A 128 -5.41 -8.75 1.36
C MET A 128 -5.84 -8.35 2.77
N ALA A 129 -7.13 -8.09 3.00
CA ALA A 129 -7.69 -7.88 4.34
C ALA A 129 -7.42 -9.07 5.24
N GLU A 130 -7.82 -10.26 4.78
CA GLU A 130 -7.64 -11.55 5.46
C GLU A 130 -6.17 -11.80 5.80
N ALA A 131 -5.26 -11.58 4.84
CA ALA A 131 -3.83 -11.77 5.04
C ALA A 131 -3.24 -10.83 6.10
N LEU A 132 -3.60 -9.54 6.07
CA LEU A 132 -3.10 -8.56 7.04
C LEU A 132 -3.67 -8.80 8.44
N VAL A 133 -4.97 -9.04 8.57
CA VAL A 133 -5.60 -9.33 9.87
C VAL A 133 -5.02 -10.61 10.47
N THR A 134 -4.88 -11.68 9.67
CA THR A 134 -4.27 -12.93 10.12
C THR A 134 -2.84 -12.71 10.59
N SER A 135 -2.03 -11.96 9.83
CA SER A 135 -0.64 -11.67 10.18
C SER A 135 -0.51 -10.88 11.48
N LEU A 136 -1.36 -9.87 11.69
CA LEU A 136 -1.41 -9.11 12.96
C LEU A 136 -1.88 -9.97 14.13
N THR A 137 -2.87 -10.84 13.92
CA THR A 137 -3.35 -11.73 14.97
C THR A 137 -2.33 -12.80 15.35
N GLN A 138 -1.59 -13.35 14.37
CA GLN A 138 -0.44 -14.22 14.64
C GLN A 138 0.63 -13.50 15.48
N ALA A 139 0.82 -12.20 15.24
CA ALA A 139 1.75 -11.37 15.98
C ALA A 139 1.23 -10.88 17.36
N GLY A 140 0.02 -11.28 17.75
CA GLY A 140 -0.51 -11.08 19.10
C GLY A 140 -1.56 -9.96 19.25
N TRP A 141 -1.87 -9.20 18.20
CA TRP A 141 -2.96 -8.22 18.26
C TRP A 141 -4.32 -8.90 18.20
N LYS A 142 -5.24 -8.47 19.07
CA LYS A 142 -6.62 -8.97 19.03
C LYS A 142 -7.33 -8.40 17.81
N PRO A 143 -8.23 -9.15 17.15
CA PRO A 143 -9.05 -8.59 16.06
C PRO A 143 -9.79 -7.30 16.45
N GLN A 144 -10.21 -7.17 17.72
CA GLN A 144 -10.88 -5.97 18.25
C GLN A 144 -9.97 -4.73 18.37
N GLN A 145 -8.66 -4.90 18.20
CA GLN A 145 -7.70 -3.79 18.06
C GLN A 145 -7.51 -3.38 16.61
N ILE A 146 -8.24 -3.94 15.64
CA ILE A 146 -8.06 -3.64 14.22
C ILE A 146 -9.34 -2.99 13.69
N VAL A 147 -9.21 -1.89 12.96
CA VAL A 147 -10.31 -1.16 12.33
C VAL A 147 -10.09 -1.13 10.82
N LEU A 148 -11.04 -1.69 10.06
CA LEU A 148 -10.97 -1.71 8.59
C LEU A 148 -11.69 -0.50 8.00
N ILE A 149 -10.93 0.51 7.60
CA ILE A 149 -11.47 1.80 7.14
C ILE A 149 -11.85 1.67 5.67
N GLU A 150 -13.12 1.94 5.34
CA GLU A 150 -13.68 1.87 3.99
C GLU A 150 -13.65 0.48 3.33
N ALA A 151 -13.51 -0.58 4.12
CA ALA A 151 -13.62 -1.95 3.61
C ALA A 151 -15.02 -2.23 3.02
N PRO A 152 -15.16 -3.28 2.18
CA PRO A 152 -16.47 -3.78 1.78
C PRO A 152 -17.36 -4.11 2.99
N GLU A 153 -18.67 -4.01 2.77
CA GLU A 153 -19.66 -4.33 3.81
C GLU A 153 -19.52 -5.79 4.24
N GLY A 154 -19.63 -6.05 5.55
CA GLY A 154 -19.46 -7.39 6.12
C GLY A 154 -18.01 -7.85 6.31
N THR A 155 -17.00 -7.19 5.73
CA THR A 155 -15.59 -7.61 5.88
C THR A 155 -15.13 -7.55 7.34
N ALA A 156 -15.48 -6.49 8.08
CA ALA A 156 -15.12 -6.38 9.50
C ALA A 156 -15.78 -7.45 10.37
N GLU A 157 -17.08 -7.71 10.15
CA GLU A 157 -17.84 -8.75 10.85
C GLU A 157 -17.23 -10.14 10.59
N LYS A 158 -16.98 -10.47 9.31
CA LYS A 158 -16.36 -11.74 8.90
C LYS A 158 -15.02 -11.99 9.58
N LEU A 159 -14.22 -10.93 9.78
CA LEU A 159 -12.89 -11.00 10.38
C LEU A 159 -12.89 -10.77 11.89
N GLY A 160 -14.06 -10.52 12.50
CA GLY A 160 -14.19 -10.23 13.92
C GLY A 160 -13.49 -8.94 14.37
N THR A 161 -13.22 -8.02 13.43
CA THR A 161 -12.53 -6.76 13.71
C THR A 161 -13.48 -5.69 14.22
N LEU A 162 -12.94 -4.61 14.78
CA LEU A 162 -13.75 -3.50 15.27
C LEU A 162 -14.38 -2.74 14.07
N PRO A 163 -15.72 -2.58 14.02
CA PRO A 163 -16.36 -1.81 12.96
C PRO A 163 -15.90 -0.35 12.96
N ALA A 164 -15.61 0.18 11.77
CA ALA A 164 -15.22 1.58 11.61
C ALA A 164 -16.40 2.52 11.86
N LEU A 165 -16.20 3.54 12.69
CA LEU A 165 -17.16 4.64 12.86
C LEU A 165 -17.34 5.37 11.52
N SER A 166 -18.60 5.62 11.18
CA SER A 166 -18.98 6.32 9.95
C SER A 166 -19.19 7.81 10.20
N GLY A 167 -19.11 8.59 9.13
CA GLY A 167 -19.31 10.05 9.19
C GLY A 167 -18.09 10.82 9.69
N TYR A 168 -18.36 11.99 10.26
CA TYR A 168 -17.35 12.96 10.67
C TYR A 168 -17.52 13.30 12.15
N ARG A 169 -16.42 13.69 12.79
CA ARG A 169 -16.42 14.23 14.14
C ARG A 169 -17.33 15.46 14.24
N SER A 170 -17.89 15.69 15.43
CA SER A 170 -18.66 16.91 15.72
C SER A 170 -17.76 18.13 15.86
N GLU A 171 -16.56 17.94 16.41
CA GLU A 171 -15.55 18.97 16.59
C GLU A 171 -14.84 19.29 15.28
N GLU A 172 -14.52 20.57 15.10
CA GLU A 172 -13.79 21.08 13.94
C GLU A 172 -12.31 21.25 14.27
N THR A 173 -11.44 20.88 13.34
CA THR A 173 -10.00 21.10 13.46
C THR A 173 -9.61 22.32 12.64
N THR A 174 -8.97 23.28 13.30
CA THR A 174 -8.45 24.49 12.64
C THR A 174 -7.03 24.28 12.13
N PHE A 175 -6.80 24.67 10.88
CA PHE A 175 -5.51 24.72 10.21
C PHE A 175 -5.19 26.17 9.82
N ALA A 176 -3.96 26.43 9.39
CA ALA A 176 -3.59 27.75 8.85
C ALA A 176 -4.44 28.15 7.62
N SER A 177 -4.96 27.17 6.87
CA SER A 177 -5.72 27.37 5.63
C SER A 177 -7.24 27.36 5.78
N GLY A 178 -7.78 27.12 6.98
CA GLY A 178 -9.22 26.98 7.21
C GLY A 178 -9.56 26.05 8.36
N SER A 179 -10.79 25.54 8.40
CA SER A 179 -11.23 24.56 9.39
C SER A 179 -12.02 23.46 8.70
N ASP A 180 -11.90 22.22 9.20
CA ASP A 180 -12.58 21.05 8.65
C ASP A 180 -12.86 20.00 9.74
N ARG A 181 -13.78 19.08 9.47
CA ARG A 181 -14.10 17.96 10.36
C ARG A 181 -13.43 16.69 9.86
N PHE A 182 -12.73 16.00 10.74
CA PHE A 182 -12.15 14.72 10.41
C PHE A 182 -13.15 13.57 10.46
N ALA A 183 -12.82 12.46 9.80
CA ALA A 183 -13.60 11.24 9.85
C ALA A 183 -13.71 10.74 11.29
N ALA A 184 -14.91 10.30 11.70
CA ALA A 184 -15.19 9.82 13.06
C ALA A 184 -14.35 8.59 13.43
N VAL A 185 -13.91 7.80 12.44
CA VAL A 185 -13.03 6.63 12.65
C VAL A 185 -11.70 6.98 13.33
N LEU A 186 -11.24 8.24 13.24
CA LEU A 186 -10.03 8.67 13.92
C LEU A 186 -10.18 8.69 15.45
N ASP A 187 -11.40 8.63 15.99
CA ASP A 187 -11.61 8.48 17.44
C ASP A 187 -11.34 7.06 17.94
N GLN A 188 -11.19 6.10 17.02
CA GLN A 188 -10.92 4.71 17.36
C GLN A 188 -9.43 4.34 17.28
N ILE A 189 -8.61 5.09 16.54
CA ILE A 189 -7.24 4.71 16.15
C ILE A 189 -6.19 5.71 16.61
#